data_AF-A0AAD3HRY4-F1
#
_entry.id   AF-A0AAD3HRY4-F1
#
_cell.length_a   1.000
_cell.length_b   1.000
_cell.length_c   1.000
_cell.angle_alpha   90.00
_cell.angle_beta   90.00
_cell.angle_gamma   90.00
#
_symmetry.space_group_name_H-M   'P 1'
#
loop_
_entity.id
_entity.type
_entity.pdbx_description
1 polymer ?
#
loop_
_entity_poly.entity_id
_entity_poly.type
_entity_poly.pdbx_seq_one_letter_code
_entity_poly.pdbx_strand_id
1 'polypeptide(L)'
;MDMDAHNLGGEDMPHEHGMWYCNGEPLMSDGGSWIGHFLPGVAFLIWGLHWLQGTYRNYFTSRRSKSQEYRSQTTYSLWRFPPYAESICKVALPLIAMSLELFFAHAGGWRTMICPPGTARAGHFYGPHIGNWQHAAMYPPFILSGIVDLVGYEVELPEGVQQV
;
A
#
# COMPACT_ATOMS: atom_id res chain seq x y z
N MET A 1 33.11 16.06 -53.81
CA MET A 1 31.73 15.75 -53.41
C MET A 1 31.81 14.34 -52.86
N ASP A 2 32.07 14.24 -51.56
CA ASP A 2 32.03 13.00 -50.78
C ASP A 2 31.45 13.41 -49.42
N MET A 3 30.26 12.90 -49.14
CA MET A 3 29.56 13.05 -47.86
C MET A 3 29.35 11.63 -47.35
N ASP A 4 30.37 11.07 -46.71
CA ASP A 4 30.19 9.86 -45.90
C ASP A 4 29.73 10.28 -44.51
N ALA A 5 28.41 10.23 -44.35
CA ALA A 5 27.75 10.38 -43.07
C ALA A 5 28.13 9.21 -42.16
N HIS A 6 28.75 9.53 -41.03
CA HIS A 6 28.90 8.63 -39.89
C HIS A 6 27.53 8.15 -39.42
N ASN A 7 27.20 6.92 -39.80
CA ASN A 7 26.10 6.16 -39.25
C ASN A 7 26.54 5.64 -37.87
N LEU A 8 26.45 6.52 -36.85
CA LEU A 8 26.52 6.09 -35.46
C LEU A 8 25.24 5.32 -35.18
N GLY A 9 25.35 3.99 -35.24
CA GLY A 9 24.32 3.09 -34.75
C GLY A 9 23.99 3.46 -33.32
N GLY A 10 22.85 4.13 -33.15
CA GLY A 10 22.14 4.14 -31.89
C GLY A 10 21.69 2.71 -31.66
N GLU A 11 22.45 1.97 -30.86
CA GLU A 11 21.95 0.77 -30.22
C GLU A 11 20.74 1.21 -29.39
N ASP A 12 19.55 0.89 -29.89
CA ASP A 12 18.32 0.89 -29.11
C ASP A 12 18.55 -0.10 -27.95
N MET A 13 19.12 0.41 -26.86
CA MET A 13 19.20 -0.28 -25.59
C MET A 13 17.76 -0.63 -25.21
N PRO A 14 17.35 -1.91 -25.22
CA PRO A 14 16.06 -2.26 -24.67
C PRO A 14 16.08 -1.77 -23.23
N HIS A 15 15.16 -0.88 -22.89
CA HIS A 15 14.88 -0.54 -21.51
C HIS A 15 14.32 -1.80 -20.84
N GLU A 16 15.20 -2.75 -20.51
CA GLU A 16 14.90 -3.87 -19.66
C GLU A 16 14.60 -3.28 -18.29
N HIS A 17 13.31 -3.16 -17.98
CA HIS A 17 12.79 -2.90 -16.64
C HIS A 17 13.03 -4.13 -15.73
N GLY A 18 14.25 -4.66 -15.74
CA GLY A 18 14.69 -5.76 -14.90
C GLY A 18 15.01 -5.29 -13.49
N MET A 19 14.79 -6.16 -12.51
CA MET A 19 15.37 -5.99 -11.18
C MET A 19 16.85 -6.36 -11.21
N TRP A 20 17.66 -5.82 -10.29
CA TRP A 20 19.11 -6.02 -10.32
C TRP A 20 19.68 -6.30 -8.94
N TYR A 21 20.69 -7.16 -8.88
CA TYR A 21 21.53 -7.34 -7.70
C TYR A 21 22.54 -6.19 -7.55
N CYS A 22 23.10 -6.01 -6.34
CA CYS A 22 24.06 -4.93 -6.10
C CYS A 22 25.38 -5.09 -6.87
N ASN A 23 25.72 -6.30 -7.32
CA ASN A 23 26.87 -6.57 -8.18
C ASN A 23 26.64 -6.19 -9.65
N GLY A 24 25.43 -5.78 -10.03
CA GLY A 24 25.09 -5.40 -11.41
C GLY A 24 24.51 -6.54 -12.25
N GLU A 25 24.39 -7.76 -11.71
CA GLU A 25 23.74 -8.87 -12.42
C GLU A 25 22.22 -8.68 -12.45
N PRO A 26 21.55 -9.00 -13.57
CA PRO A 26 20.10 -8.96 -13.66
C PRO A 26 19.49 -10.05 -12.75
N LEU A 27 18.44 -9.68 -12.03
CA LEU A 27 17.64 -10.60 -11.25
C LEU A 27 16.61 -11.24 -12.17
N MET A 28 16.92 -12.42 -12.69
CA MET A 28 15.94 -13.32 -13.31
C MET A 28 14.99 -13.78 -12.18
N SER A 29 13.78 -13.23 -12.17
CA SER A 29 12.80 -13.32 -11.08
C SER A 29 12.67 -14.72 -10.43
N ASP A 30 13.13 -14.85 -9.19
CA ASP A 30 12.51 -15.77 -8.23
C ASP A 30 11.21 -15.08 -7.76
N GLY A 31 10.05 -15.63 -8.13
CA GLY A 31 8.75 -15.06 -7.82
C GLY A 31 8.52 -14.87 -6.31
N GLY A 32 7.65 -13.91 -5.94
CA GLY A 32 7.40 -13.60 -4.53
C GLY A 32 6.84 -14.78 -3.73
N SER A 33 7.07 -14.78 -2.42
CA SER A 33 6.70 -15.91 -1.57
C SER A 33 5.18 -16.14 -1.52
N TRP A 34 4.75 -17.40 -1.47
CA TRP A 34 3.34 -17.77 -1.31
C TRP A 34 2.72 -17.11 -0.08
N ILE A 35 3.45 -17.14 1.04
CA ILE A 35 2.98 -16.55 2.30
C ILE A 35 2.83 -15.02 2.20
N GLY A 36 3.73 -14.37 1.46
CA GLY A 36 3.68 -12.94 1.18
C GLY A 36 2.48 -12.51 0.33
N HIS A 37 1.85 -13.43 -0.41
CA HIS A 37 0.64 -13.16 -1.19
C HIS A 37 -0.63 -13.61 -0.50
N PHE A 38 -0.61 -14.79 0.14
CA PHE A 38 -1.79 -15.37 0.76
C PHE A 38 -2.26 -14.55 1.97
N LEU A 39 -1.34 -14.15 2.84
CA LEU A 39 -1.70 -13.46 4.08
C LEU A 39 -2.35 -12.08 3.81
N PRO A 40 -1.78 -11.20 2.96
CA PRO A 40 -2.45 -9.96 2.58
C PRO A 40 -3.78 -10.22 1.87
N GLY A 41 -3.85 -11.25 1.01
CA GLY A 41 -5.10 -11.63 0.33
C GLY A 41 -6.23 -11.96 1.30
N VAL A 42 -5.96 -12.77 2.32
CA VAL A 42 -6.94 -13.09 3.38
C VAL A 42 -7.33 -11.84 4.18
N ALA A 43 -6.36 -10.99 4.52
CA ALA A 43 -6.65 -9.75 5.24
C ALA A 43 -7.58 -8.82 4.44
N PHE A 44 -7.32 -8.65 3.13
CA PHE A 44 -8.17 -7.86 2.24
C PHE A 44 -9.56 -8.47 2.06
N LEU A 45 -9.68 -9.80 2.02
CA LEU A 45 -10.98 -10.48 1.97
C LEU A 45 -11.79 -10.23 3.24
N ILE A 46 -11.18 -10.37 4.43
CA ILE A 46 -11.86 -10.08 5.70
C ILE A 46 -12.29 -8.60 5.75
N TRP A 47 -11.40 -7.69 5.36
CA TRP A 47 -11.70 -6.27 5.30
C TRP A 47 -12.83 -5.93 4.33
N GLY A 48 -12.80 -6.54 3.14
CA GLY A 48 -13.85 -6.39 2.13
C GLY A 48 -15.20 -6.92 2.60
N LEU A 49 -15.22 -8.06 3.30
CA LEU A 49 -16.45 -8.61 3.88
C LEU A 49 -17.01 -7.71 4.99
N HIS A 50 -16.17 -7.13 5.85
CA HIS A 50 -16.58 -6.13 6.84
C HIS A 50 -17.26 -4.93 6.17
N TRP A 51 -16.63 -4.35 5.16
CA TRP A 51 -17.19 -3.21 4.41
C TRP A 51 -18.47 -3.55 3.64
N LEU A 52 -18.52 -4.72 3.02
CA LEU A 52 -19.71 -5.23 2.34
C LEU A 52 -20.88 -5.35 3.32
N GLN A 53 -20.65 -5.99 4.47
CA GLN A 53 -21.65 -6.15 5.51
C GLN A 53 -22.12 -4.79 6.06
N GLY A 54 -21.19 -3.87 6.36
CA GLY A 54 -21.50 -2.53 6.84
C GLY A 54 -22.37 -1.75 5.85
N THR A 55 -21.98 -1.77 4.57
CA THR A 55 -22.69 -1.09 3.47
C THR A 55 -24.13 -1.60 3.32
N TYR A 56 -24.33 -2.92 3.26
CA TYR A 56 -25.67 -3.49 3.16
C TYR A 56 -26.51 -3.24 4.41
N ARG A 57 -25.93 -3.35 5.61
CA ARG A 57 -26.65 -3.04 6.85
C ARG A 57 -27.10 -1.58 6.90
N ASN A 58 -26.24 -0.65 6.49
CA ASN A 58 -26.58 0.77 6.40
C ASN A 58 -27.69 1.01 5.37
N TYR A 59 -27.55 0.42 4.19
CA TYR A 59 -28.56 0.50 3.13
C TYR A 59 -29.94 -0.03 3.59
N PHE A 60 -30.02 -1.24 4.14
CA PHE A 60 -31.31 -1.78 4.57
C PHE A 60 -31.90 -1.05 5.79
N THR A 61 -31.06 -0.51 6.68
CA THR A 61 -31.50 0.32 7.82
C THR A 61 -32.16 1.60 7.32
N SER A 62 -31.54 2.32 6.37
CA SER A 62 -32.12 3.53 5.80
C SER A 62 -33.43 3.24 5.05
N ARG A 63 -33.54 2.10 4.35
CA ARG A 63 -34.78 1.71 3.68
C ARG A 63 -35.91 1.30 4.64
N ARG A 64 -35.58 0.78 5.82
CA ARG A 64 -36.58 0.34 6.82
C ARG A 64 -37.22 1.53 7.54
N SER A 65 -36.47 2.59 7.77
CA SER A 65 -36.98 3.82 8.36
C SER A 65 -37.44 4.79 7.28
N LYS A 66 -38.75 5.03 7.16
CA LYS A 66 -39.31 5.94 6.13
C LYS A 66 -38.79 7.38 6.22
N SER A 67 -38.16 7.76 7.33
CA SER A 67 -37.61 9.09 7.57
C SER A 67 -36.09 9.19 7.41
N GLN A 68 -35.38 8.07 7.16
CA GLN A 68 -33.92 8.08 7.12
C GLN A 68 -33.44 7.96 5.67
N GLU A 69 -32.86 9.05 5.15
CA GLU A 69 -32.18 9.02 3.86
C GLU A 69 -30.92 8.15 3.96
N TYR A 70 -30.56 7.49 2.86
CA TYR A 70 -29.28 6.78 2.80
C TYR A 70 -28.14 7.79 2.82
N ARG A 71 -27.21 7.62 3.76
CA ARG A 71 -26.00 8.43 3.86
C ARG A 71 -24.79 7.51 3.86
N SER A 72 -23.80 7.85 3.03
CA SER A 72 -22.53 7.11 3.01
C SER A 72 -21.78 7.37 4.31
N GLN A 73 -21.09 6.35 4.81
CA GLN A 73 -20.25 6.43 6.00
C GLN A 73 -18.80 6.15 5.61
N THR A 74 -17.85 6.74 6.33
CA THR A 74 -16.41 6.49 6.13
C THR A 74 -15.88 5.37 7.03
N THR A 75 -16.69 4.94 8.00
CA THR A 75 -16.36 3.87 8.95
C THR A 75 -17.60 3.02 9.28
N TYR A 76 -17.37 1.77 9.66
CA TYR A 76 -18.39 0.87 10.20
C TYR A 76 -17.89 0.25 11.51
N SER A 77 -18.81 -0.03 12.44
CA SER A 77 -18.47 -0.71 13.70
C SER A 77 -17.82 -2.08 13.44
N LEU A 78 -16.61 -2.28 13.98
CA LEU A 78 -15.94 -3.58 14.00
C LEU A 78 -16.62 -4.50 15.01
N TRP A 79 -17.63 -5.24 14.58
CA TRP A 79 -18.38 -6.19 15.41
C TRP A 79 -19.04 -5.54 16.64
N ARG A 80 -18.36 -5.55 17.81
CA ARG A 80 -18.80 -4.95 19.08
C ARG A 80 -18.00 -3.70 19.45
N PHE A 81 -16.99 -3.35 18.67
CA PHE A 81 -16.18 -2.16 18.87
C PHE A 81 -16.86 -0.92 18.26
N PRO A 82 -16.62 0.26 18.84
CA PRO A 82 -17.16 1.51 18.31
C PRO A 82 -16.57 1.84 16.93
N PRO A 83 -17.26 2.63 16.09
CA PRO A 83 -16.82 2.98 14.73
C PRO A 83 -15.40 3.55 14.63
N TYR A 84 -14.98 4.40 15.58
CA TYR A 84 -13.63 4.97 15.62
C TYR A 84 -12.53 3.91 15.76
N ALA A 85 -12.85 2.69 16.22
CA ALA A 85 -11.88 1.60 16.28
C ALA A 85 -11.41 1.20 14.87
N GLU A 86 -12.27 1.32 13.85
CA GLU A 86 -11.88 1.08 12.47
C GLU A 86 -10.81 2.09 12.02
N SER A 87 -11.00 3.37 12.35
CA SER A 87 -10.04 4.44 12.06
C SER A 87 -8.71 4.21 12.76
N ILE A 88 -8.73 3.79 14.03
CA ILE A 88 -7.52 3.39 14.76
C ILE A 88 -6.84 2.22 14.06
N CYS A 89 -7.58 1.20 13.60
CA CYS A 89 -7.01 0.08 12.86
C CYS A 89 -6.38 0.50 11.52
N LYS A 90 -7.01 1.42 10.78
CA LYS A 90 -6.46 2.00 9.53
C LYS A 90 -5.14 2.73 9.75
N VAL A 91 -4.90 3.27 10.95
CA VAL A 91 -3.61 3.90 11.31
C VAL A 91 -2.62 2.86 11.84
N ALA A 92 -3.01 2.12 12.88
CA ALA A 92 -2.10 1.28 13.65
C ALA A 92 -1.62 0.06 12.87
N LEU A 93 -2.51 -0.65 12.15
CA LEU A 93 -2.13 -1.88 11.45
C LEU A 93 -1.14 -1.60 10.31
N PRO A 94 -1.35 -0.59 9.44
CA PRO A 94 -0.37 -0.25 8.41
C PRO A 94 0.94 0.30 8.98
N LEU A 95 0.91 1.05 10.10
CA LEU A 95 2.16 1.47 10.77
C LEU A 95 2.96 0.27 11.29
N ILE A 96 2.30 -0.70 11.91
CA ILE A 96 2.93 -1.94 12.36
C ILE A 96 3.48 -2.72 11.16
N ALA A 97 2.67 -2.91 10.11
CA ALA A 97 3.07 -3.62 8.91
C ALA A 97 4.27 -2.96 8.21
N MET A 98 4.22 -1.63 8.02
CA MET A 98 5.33 -0.84 7.49
C MET A 98 6.58 -0.97 8.35
N SER A 99 6.42 -0.98 9.68
CA SER A 99 7.55 -1.14 10.61
C SER A 99 8.19 -2.52 10.48
N LEU A 100 7.36 -3.56 10.40
CA LEU A 100 7.81 -4.94 10.23
C LEU A 100 8.57 -5.10 8.91
N GLU A 101 8.03 -4.59 7.81
CA GLU A 101 8.63 -4.67 6.47
C GLU A 101 9.96 -3.90 6.37
N LEU A 102 10.00 -2.65 6.87
CA LEU A 102 11.17 -1.79 6.70
C LEU A 102 12.26 -2.05 7.74
N PHE A 103 11.91 -2.37 8.99
CA PHE A 103 12.88 -2.36 10.09
C PHE A 103 13.16 -3.74 10.68
N PHE A 104 12.20 -4.67 10.61
CA PHE A 104 12.32 -5.97 11.29
C PHE A 104 12.44 -7.18 10.35
N ALA A 105 12.09 -7.04 9.07
CA ALA A 105 12.19 -8.12 8.08
C ALA A 105 13.64 -8.51 7.75
N HIS A 106 14.60 -7.60 7.97
CA HIS A 106 16.00 -7.79 7.59
C HIS A 106 16.95 -7.37 8.72
N ALA A 107 17.99 -8.17 8.95
CA ALA A 107 19.06 -7.84 9.87
C ALA A 107 19.85 -6.62 9.33
N GLY A 108 19.56 -5.43 9.87
CA GLY A 108 20.07 -4.14 9.37
C GLY A 108 18.97 -3.15 8.96
N GLY A 109 17.70 -3.57 8.99
CA GLY A 109 16.54 -2.76 8.69
C GLY A 109 16.58 -2.15 7.29
N TRP A 110 16.03 -0.95 7.13
CA TRP A 110 15.80 -0.36 5.81
C TRP A 110 17.08 -0.15 4.99
N ARG A 111 18.23 -0.08 5.65
CA ARG A 111 19.54 0.10 5.00
C ARG A 111 19.92 -1.09 4.12
N THR A 112 19.44 -2.30 4.42
CA THR A 112 19.72 -3.49 3.60
C THR A 112 18.95 -3.48 2.28
N MET A 113 17.95 -2.61 2.15
CA MET A 113 17.16 -2.48 0.93
C MET A 113 17.78 -1.54 -0.11
N ILE A 114 18.95 -0.96 0.22
CA ILE A 114 19.75 -0.11 -0.66
C ILE A 114 21.13 -0.76 -0.79
N CYS A 115 21.67 -0.75 -2.00
CA CYS A 115 22.98 -1.32 -2.26
C CYS A 115 24.08 -0.55 -1.52
N PRO A 116 24.95 -1.25 -0.77
CA PRO A 116 25.95 -0.60 0.07
C PRO A 116 27.04 0.08 -0.77
N PRO A 117 27.77 1.04 -0.17
CA PRO A 117 28.95 1.64 -0.79
C PRO A 117 29.96 0.57 -1.23
N GLY A 118 30.62 0.79 -2.38
CA GLY A 118 31.62 -0.14 -2.92
C GLY A 118 31.05 -1.26 -3.79
N THR A 119 29.73 -1.31 -4.00
CA THR A 119 29.09 -2.20 -4.98
C THR A 119 28.89 -1.49 -6.33
N ALA A 120 28.75 -2.26 -7.42
CA ALA A 120 28.54 -1.72 -8.77
C ALA A 120 27.29 -0.82 -8.86
N ARG A 121 26.29 -1.07 -7.98
CA ARG A 121 25.04 -0.30 -7.91
C ARG A 121 24.86 0.45 -6.59
N ALA A 122 25.93 0.91 -5.96
CA ALA A 122 25.85 1.66 -4.70
C ALA A 122 24.77 2.77 -4.75
N GLY A 123 23.95 2.87 -3.70
CA GLY A 123 22.86 3.85 -3.60
C GLY A 123 21.58 3.51 -4.35
N HIS A 124 21.54 2.43 -5.15
CA HIS A 124 20.32 1.98 -5.82
C HIS A 124 19.50 1.04 -4.93
N PHE A 125 18.21 0.90 -5.23
CA PHE A 125 17.38 -0.13 -4.61
C PHE A 125 17.93 -1.53 -4.91
N TYR A 126 18.01 -2.34 -3.87
CA TYR A 126 18.39 -3.74 -4.01
C TYR A 126 17.19 -4.52 -4.55
N GLY A 127 17.31 -5.02 -5.78
CA GLY A 127 16.22 -5.68 -6.52
C GLY A 127 15.46 -6.74 -5.72
N PRO A 128 16.14 -7.68 -5.05
CA PRO A 128 15.50 -8.70 -4.20
C PRO A 128 14.63 -8.16 -3.06
N HIS A 129 14.75 -6.89 -2.69
CA HIS A 129 13.94 -6.24 -1.65
C HIS A 129 12.99 -5.18 -2.21
N ILE A 130 12.76 -5.11 -3.53
CA ILE A 130 11.84 -4.14 -4.10
C ILE A 130 10.40 -4.36 -3.61
N GLY A 131 10.01 -5.61 -3.35
CA GLY A 131 8.68 -5.95 -2.84
C GLY A 131 8.41 -5.29 -1.49
N ASN A 132 9.41 -5.27 -0.60
CA ASN A 132 9.31 -4.60 0.69
C ASN A 132 9.11 -3.07 0.51
N TRP A 133 9.78 -2.46 -0.47
CA TRP A 133 9.55 -1.04 -0.83
C TRP A 133 8.15 -0.81 -1.38
N GLN A 134 7.65 -1.69 -2.24
CA GLN A 134 6.29 -1.60 -2.78
C GLN A 134 5.25 -1.71 -1.66
N HIS A 135 5.41 -2.64 -0.73
CA HIS A 135 4.54 -2.77 0.44
C HIS A 135 4.60 -1.52 1.32
N ALA A 136 5.81 -1.07 1.67
CA ALA A 136 6.00 0.12 2.49
C ALA A 136 5.37 1.37 1.87
N ALA A 137 5.47 1.54 0.55
CA ALA A 137 4.89 2.67 -0.18
C ALA A 137 3.36 2.60 -0.31
N MET A 138 2.76 1.41 -0.12
CA MET A 138 1.31 1.21 -0.19
C MET A 138 0.60 1.59 1.12
N TYR A 139 1.28 1.55 2.27
CA TYR A 139 0.66 1.83 3.57
C TYR A 139 0.24 3.29 3.84
N PRO A 140 0.96 4.34 3.39
CA PRO A 140 0.64 5.73 3.71
C PRO A 140 -0.79 6.18 3.35
N PRO A 141 -1.38 5.81 2.20
CA PRO A 141 -2.79 6.12 1.92
C PRO A 141 -3.77 5.57 2.95
N PHE A 142 -3.55 4.35 3.46
CA PHE A 142 -4.40 3.77 4.51
C PHE A 142 -4.24 4.49 5.85
N ILE A 143 -3.00 4.85 6.20
CA ILE A 143 -2.71 5.64 7.40
C ILE A 143 -3.41 7.00 7.31
N LEU A 144 -3.28 7.66 6.15
CA LEU A 144 -3.90 8.96 5.92
C LEU A 144 -5.43 8.87 5.99
N SER A 145 -6.05 7.83 5.42
CA SER A 145 -7.50 7.66 5.51
C SER A 145 -7.96 7.45 6.96
N GLY A 146 -7.22 6.68 7.76
CA GLY A 146 -7.50 6.53 9.18
C GLY A 146 -7.34 7.84 9.97
N ILE A 147 -6.35 8.67 9.64
CA ILE A 147 -6.17 10.00 10.25
C ILE A 147 -7.33 10.93 9.87
N VAL A 148 -7.72 10.97 8.59
CA VAL A 148 -8.87 11.76 8.12
C VAL A 148 -10.16 11.31 8.82
N ASP A 149 -10.33 9.99 8.99
CA ASP A 149 -11.43 9.45 9.77
C ASP A 149 -11.39 9.96 11.22
N LEU A 150 -10.25 9.87 11.91
CA LEU A 150 -10.16 10.37 13.30
C LEU A 150 -10.41 11.87 13.43
N VAL A 151 -9.89 12.67 12.50
CA VAL A 151 -10.09 14.13 12.51
C VAL A 151 -11.55 14.50 12.33
N GLY A 152 -12.28 13.83 11.43
CA GLY A 152 -13.69 14.13 11.20
C GLY A 152 -14.63 13.78 12.36
N TYR A 153 -14.16 13.08 13.40
CA TYR A 153 -14.92 12.91 14.64
C TYR A 153 -14.87 14.17 15.51
N GLU A 154 -13.83 14.98 15.35
CA GLU A 154 -13.57 16.19 16.14
C GLU A 154 -13.99 17.47 15.40
N VAL A 155 -14.31 17.39 14.10
CA VAL A 155 -14.70 18.55 13.29
C VAL A 155 -16.10 18.40 12.70
N GLU A 156 -16.84 19.50 12.64
CA GLU A 156 -18.07 19.54 11.85
C GLU A 156 -17.73 19.45 10.35
N LEU A 157 -18.32 18.44 9.71
CA LEU A 157 -18.20 18.26 8.27
C LEU A 157 -19.34 18.98 7.53
N PRO A 158 -19.12 19.42 6.28
CA PRO A 158 -20.16 20.02 5.47
C PRO A 158 -21.41 19.13 5.36
N GLU A 159 -22.58 19.75 5.25
CA GLU A 159 -23.83 19.01 5.05
C GLU A 159 -23.71 18.03 3.86
N GLY A 160 -24.08 16.78 4.10
CA GLY A 160 -23.95 15.69 3.12
C GLY A 160 -22.65 14.89 3.22
N VAL A 161 -21.70 15.28 4.06
CA VAL A 161 -20.46 14.53 4.36
C VAL A 161 -20.50 14.13 5.84
N GLN A 162 -20.68 12.85 6.15
CA GLN A 162 -20.81 12.39 7.54
C GLN A 162 -19.93 11.17 7.82
N GLN A 163 -19.39 11.10 9.04
CA GLN A 163 -18.57 9.98 9.49
C GLN A 163 -19.35 8.86 10.17
N VAL A 164 -20.54 9.17 10.71
CA VAL A 164 -21.49 8.20 11.30
C VAL A 164 -22.92 8.71 11.14
#